data_AF-A0A7S8J0T6-F1
#
_entry.id   AF-A0A7S8J0T6-F1
#
_cell.length_a   1.000
_cell.length_b   1.000
_cell.length_c   1.000
_cell.angle_alpha   90.00
_cell.angle_beta   90.00
_cell.angle_gamma   90.00
#
_symmetry.space_group_name_H-M   'P 1'
#
loop_
_entity.id
_entity.type
_entity.pdbx_description
1 polymer ?
#
loop_
_entity_poly.entity_id
_entity_poly.type
_entity_poly.pdbx_seq_one_letter_code
_entity_poly.pdbx_strand_id
1 'polypeptide(L)'
;MKILLSLLFFTFSLVGCNRSDPIVLIQLHPQNPDIIYVATNDYIYKTRDGGQTWANLSRGMSYSRVIAMAIDPTYPATVYAGTKGDAVYKSHDGGQRWTSMRAGLDDATITSVVNQFVFDPDDAQHIFLATTMGVFETKNGGEQWTKRMEGMKEVLMVVTLAMDPTRPSILYAGTSGGVYKSIDQAGHWEKVNNGLVPPDMLKTSRALNVTSILVDPYAPDTVYAATLSGLYKTTDAAQAWTRVGGSLADQMIIAMALDRTRQGVIYITGRDGVHRSEDGGTTWKLMNSGLATTNVRAIAQSATDPKIFYAGTNGSGLYRSKNAGEMWEPMPAIGGKV
;
A
#
# COMPACT_ATOMS: atom_id res chain seq x y z
N MET A 1 34.92 11.78 -58.44
CA MET A 1 35.11 10.52 -57.69
C MET A 1 34.43 10.69 -56.33
N LYS A 2 33.22 10.13 -56.19
CA LYS A 2 32.39 10.19 -54.99
C LYS A 2 32.85 9.12 -54.01
N ILE A 3 32.98 9.45 -52.71
CA ILE A 3 32.70 8.49 -51.63
C ILE A 3 31.94 9.25 -50.54
N LEU A 4 30.65 8.91 -50.44
CA LEU A 4 29.71 9.36 -49.42
C LEU A 4 29.88 8.41 -48.22
N LEU A 5 30.23 8.93 -47.04
CA LEU A 5 30.31 8.13 -45.82
C LEU A 5 28.91 8.12 -45.16
N SER A 6 28.11 7.09 -45.43
CA SER A 6 26.83 6.88 -44.75
C SER A 6 27.06 6.26 -43.38
N LEU A 7 26.86 7.03 -42.31
CA LEU A 7 26.74 6.48 -40.96
C LEU A 7 25.36 5.84 -40.81
N LEU A 8 25.30 4.51 -40.89
CA LEU A 8 24.16 3.73 -40.43
C LEU A 8 24.12 3.80 -38.90
N PHE A 9 23.19 4.57 -38.34
CA PHE A 9 22.81 4.37 -36.94
C PHE A 9 21.93 3.13 -36.85
N PHE A 10 22.49 2.03 -36.36
CA PHE A 10 21.72 0.88 -35.92
C PHE A 10 20.91 1.29 -34.68
N THR A 11 19.62 1.57 -34.84
CA THR A 11 18.67 1.55 -33.74
C THR A 11 18.51 0.10 -33.29
N PHE A 12 19.21 -0.31 -32.24
CA PHE A 12 18.90 -1.55 -31.54
C PHE A 12 17.57 -1.38 -30.81
N SER A 13 16.49 -1.81 -31.45
CA SER A 13 15.22 -2.08 -30.77
C SER A 13 15.37 -3.40 -30.01
N LEU A 14 15.91 -3.34 -28.80
CA LEU A 14 15.74 -4.42 -27.82
C LEU A 14 14.32 -4.31 -27.24
N VAL A 15 13.30 -4.62 -28.05
CA VAL A 15 11.99 -5.03 -27.53
C VAL A 15 12.12 -6.51 -27.16
N GLY A 16 13.01 -6.79 -26.21
CA GLY A 16 12.90 -7.98 -25.39
C GLY A 16 11.79 -7.68 -24.40
N CYS A 17 10.67 -8.40 -24.50
CA CYS A 17 9.65 -8.42 -23.48
C CYS A 17 10.22 -9.10 -22.22
N ASN A 18 11.20 -8.46 -21.58
CA ASN A 18 11.71 -8.87 -20.30
C ASN A 18 10.63 -8.52 -19.29
N ARG A 19 9.80 -9.52 -18.99
CA ARG A 19 8.79 -9.43 -17.94
C ARG A 19 9.54 -9.11 -16.64
N SER A 20 9.33 -7.92 -16.09
CA SER A 20 9.87 -7.58 -14.79
C SER A 20 9.17 -8.42 -13.72
N ASP A 21 9.82 -8.58 -12.57
CA ASP A 21 9.10 -9.04 -11.40
C ASP A 21 7.96 -8.08 -11.04
N PRO A 22 6.85 -8.57 -10.48
CA PRO A 22 5.74 -7.73 -10.07
C PRO A 22 6.20 -6.76 -8.97
N ILE A 23 5.91 -5.48 -9.15
CA ILE A 23 6.09 -4.47 -8.10
C ILE A 23 4.86 -4.49 -7.22
N VAL A 24 5.00 -4.97 -5.98
CA VAL A 24 3.87 -5.17 -5.06
C VAL A 24 3.74 -4.07 -4.02
N LEU A 25 4.82 -3.33 -3.77
CA LEU A 25 4.85 -2.23 -2.81
C LEU A 25 5.84 -1.16 -3.25
N ILE A 26 5.46 0.10 -3.00
CA ILE A 26 6.31 1.28 -3.16
C ILE A 26 6.26 2.04 -1.85
N GLN A 27 7.42 2.31 -1.26
CA GLN A 27 7.55 3.17 -0.08
C GLN A 27 8.50 4.32 -0.37
N LEU A 28 8.03 5.54 -0.13
CA LEU A 28 8.72 6.77 -0.50
C LEU A 28 9.28 7.42 0.75
N HIS A 29 10.54 7.86 0.70
CA HIS A 29 11.12 8.58 1.81
C HIS A 29 10.40 9.92 2.03
N PRO A 30 10.05 10.29 3.27
CA PRO A 30 9.14 11.42 3.51
C PRO A 30 9.73 12.78 3.12
N GLN A 31 11.05 12.97 3.17
CA GLN A 31 11.70 14.24 2.83
C GLN A 31 12.72 14.18 1.67
N ASN A 32 13.07 13.01 1.15
CA ASN A 32 14.12 12.86 0.12
C ASN A 32 13.56 12.11 -1.09
N PRO A 33 13.29 12.80 -2.23
CA PRO A 33 12.70 12.16 -3.40
C PRO A 33 13.62 11.14 -4.08
N ASP A 34 14.92 11.18 -3.79
CA ASP A 34 15.88 10.26 -4.40
C ASP A 34 15.90 8.90 -3.71
N ILE A 35 15.29 8.78 -2.52
CA ILE A 35 15.21 7.53 -1.77
C ILE A 35 13.82 6.91 -1.93
N ILE A 36 13.80 5.78 -2.63
CA ILE A 36 12.59 4.98 -2.85
C ILE A 36 12.90 3.53 -2.52
N TYR A 37 11.97 2.89 -1.81
CA TYR A 37 11.96 1.46 -1.56
C TYR A 37 10.88 0.81 -2.42
N VAL A 38 11.22 -0.32 -3.00
CA VAL A 38 10.30 -1.13 -3.80
C VAL A 38 10.42 -2.58 -3.37
N ALA A 39 9.30 -3.26 -3.16
CA ALA A 39 9.30 -4.70 -2.99
C ALA A 39 8.76 -5.40 -4.24
N THR A 40 9.43 -6.48 -4.63
CA THR A 40 8.88 -7.52 -5.49
C THR A 40 8.29 -8.63 -4.63
N ASN A 41 7.83 -9.73 -5.24
CA ASN A 41 7.36 -10.89 -4.46
C ASN A 41 8.44 -11.47 -3.54
N ASP A 42 9.72 -11.34 -3.90
CA ASP A 42 10.81 -12.08 -3.27
C ASP A 42 11.89 -11.17 -2.67
N TYR A 43 11.97 -9.89 -3.05
CA TYR A 43 13.05 -9.01 -2.62
C TYR A 43 12.60 -7.57 -2.36
N ILE A 44 13.38 -6.86 -1.54
CA ILE A 44 13.30 -5.40 -1.36
C ILE A 44 14.48 -4.78 -2.10
N TYR A 45 14.20 -3.71 -2.83
CA TYR A 45 15.19 -2.87 -3.48
C TYR A 45 15.08 -1.43 -2.98
N LYS A 46 16.22 -0.74 -2.97
CA LYS A 46 16.31 0.68 -2.66
C LYS A 46 17.10 1.42 -3.72
N THR A 47 16.63 2.59 -4.09
CA THR A 47 17.40 3.60 -4.81
C THR A 47 17.80 4.74 -3.86
N ARG A 48 18.88 5.45 -4.21
CA ARG A 48 19.31 6.70 -3.56
C ARG A 48 19.55 7.82 -4.59
N ASP A 49 19.12 7.62 -5.84
CA ASP A 49 19.36 8.49 -6.98
C ASP A 49 18.09 8.71 -7.83
N GLY A 50 16.92 8.59 -7.20
CA GLY A 50 15.62 8.81 -7.87
C GLY A 50 15.23 7.70 -8.84
N GLY A 51 15.80 6.50 -8.64
CA GLY A 51 15.50 5.28 -9.38
C GLY A 51 16.38 5.04 -10.60
N GLN A 52 17.54 5.71 -10.71
CA GLN A 52 18.51 5.44 -11.75
C GLN A 52 19.22 4.10 -11.50
N THR A 53 19.55 3.83 -10.23
CA THR A 53 20.13 2.55 -9.79
C THR A 53 19.39 1.97 -8.59
N TRP A 54 19.42 0.65 -8.46
CA TRP A 54 18.71 -0.11 -7.42
C TRP A 54 19.64 -1.12 -6.73
N ALA A 55 19.66 -1.09 -5.40
CA ALA A 55 20.38 -2.06 -4.57
C ALA A 55 19.40 -3.03 -3.90
N ASN A 56 19.70 -4.33 -3.95
CA ASN A 56 18.94 -5.35 -3.21
C ASN A 56 19.27 -5.28 -1.72
N LEU A 57 18.24 -5.17 -0.88
CA LEU A 57 18.31 -5.01 0.57
C LEU A 57 17.86 -6.24 1.36
N SER A 58 17.53 -7.35 0.71
CA SER A 58 17.01 -8.55 1.38
C SER A 58 18.08 -9.40 2.06
N ARG A 59 19.36 -9.02 1.94
CA ARG A 59 20.46 -9.78 2.58
C ARG A 59 20.29 -9.75 4.11
N GLY A 60 20.32 -10.94 4.71
CA GLY A 60 20.18 -11.12 6.15
C GLY A 60 18.75 -11.32 6.65
N MET A 61 17.75 -11.29 5.76
CA MET A 61 16.38 -11.72 6.07
C MET A 61 16.23 -13.21 5.78
N SER A 62 15.78 -14.01 6.76
CA SER A 62 15.55 -15.45 6.59
C SER A 62 14.34 -15.74 5.69
N TYR A 63 13.38 -14.81 5.65
CA TYR A 63 12.23 -14.84 4.74
C TYR A 63 12.16 -13.51 3.98
N SER A 64 12.42 -13.56 2.67
CA SER A 64 12.51 -12.36 1.83
C SER A 64 11.20 -11.98 1.16
N ARG A 65 10.15 -12.81 1.28
CA ARG A 65 8.81 -12.47 0.81
C ARG A 65 8.20 -11.39 1.70
N VAL A 66 8.37 -10.15 1.25
CA VAL A 66 7.95 -8.95 1.95
C VAL A 66 6.61 -8.50 1.39
N ILE A 67 5.65 -8.33 2.29
CA ILE A 67 4.28 -7.94 1.96
C ILE A 67 3.98 -6.52 2.39
N ALA A 68 4.68 -6.03 3.43
CA ALA A 68 4.53 -4.68 3.95
C ALA A 68 5.90 -4.06 4.24
N MET A 69 5.99 -2.75 4.12
CA MET A 69 7.12 -1.95 4.58
C MET A 69 6.63 -0.64 5.13
N ALA A 70 7.39 -0.06 6.04
CA ALA A 70 7.19 1.30 6.48
C ALA A 70 8.50 1.99 6.86
N ILE A 71 8.48 3.31 6.82
CA ILE A 71 9.60 4.19 7.17
C ILE A 71 9.15 4.96 8.41
N ASP A 72 9.99 4.98 9.45
CA ASP A 72 9.74 5.82 10.61
C ASP A 72 9.66 7.29 10.17
N PRO A 73 8.52 7.98 10.40
CA PRO A 73 8.31 9.34 9.89
C PRO A 73 9.23 10.37 10.55
N THR A 74 9.70 10.09 11.77
CA THR A 74 10.57 10.96 12.57
C THR A 74 12.05 10.65 12.34
N TYR A 75 12.40 9.38 12.18
CA TYR A 75 13.77 8.92 11.91
C TYR A 75 13.83 8.04 10.66
N PRO A 76 13.83 8.59 9.44
CA PRO A 76 13.69 7.83 8.18
C PRO A 76 14.81 6.83 7.84
N ALA A 77 15.91 6.81 8.61
CA ALA A 77 16.89 5.73 8.55
C ALA A 77 16.36 4.43 9.20
N THR A 78 15.41 4.56 10.12
CA THR A 78 14.69 3.43 10.69
C THR A 78 13.58 2.99 9.74
N VAL A 79 13.66 1.74 9.28
CA VAL A 79 12.67 1.13 8.38
C VAL A 79 12.24 -0.24 8.89
N TYR A 80 11.00 -0.60 8.57
CA TYR A 80 10.35 -1.83 8.98
C TYR A 80 9.97 -2.64 7.74
N ALA A 81 10.09 -3.96 7.84
CA ALA A 81 9.63 -4.90 6.82
C ALA A 81 8.77 -5.99 7.45
N GLY A 82 7.57 -6.15 6.90
CA GLY A 82 6.61 -7.19 7.24
C GLY A 82 6.78 -8.37 6.31
N THR A 83 7.03 -9.55 6.88
CA THR A 83 7.33 -10.78 6.11
C THR A 83 6.32 -11.88 6.41
N LYS A 84 6.21 -12.85 5.49
CA LYS A 84 5.61 -14.15 5.80
C LYS A 84 6.65 -15.02 6.53
N GLY A 85 6.41 -15.38 7.78
CA GLY A 85 7.31 -16.25 8.55
C GLY A 85 7.87 -15.60 9.82
N ASP A 86 8.72 -14.59 9.67
CA ASP A 86 9.41 -13.91 10.80
C ASP A 86 8.67 -12.65 11.29
N ALA A 87 7.47 -12.41 10.77
CA ALA A 87 6.57 -11.30 11.05
C ALA A 87 7.20 -9.92 10.78
N VAL A 88 8.05 -9.39 11.65
CA VAL A 88 8.61 -8.04 11.56
C VAL A 88 10.14 -8.06 11.61
N TYR A 89 10.75 -7.36 10.65
CA TYR A 89 12.15 -6.95 10.69
C TYR A 89 12.24 -5.43 10.84
N LYS A 90 13.24 -4.96 11.59
CA LYS A 90 13.60 -3.55 11.72
C LYS A 90 15.05 -3.34 11.29
N SER A 91 15.31 -2.20 10.67
CA SER A 91 16.64 -1.72 10.31
C SER A 91 16.79 -0.29 10.77
N HIS A 92 17.99 0.10 11.23
CA HIS A 92 18.33 1.46 11.63
C HIS A 92 19.22 2.19 10.62
N ASP A 93 19.61 1.53 9.52
CA ASP A 93 20.54 2.04 8.51
C ASP A 93 19.90 2.08 7.10
N GLY A 94 18.57 2.19 7.07
CA GLY A 94 17.78 2.29 5.86
C GLY A 94 17.74 0.99 5.06
N GLY A 95 17.75 -0.15 5.76
CA GLY A 95 17.59 -1.50 5.22
C GLY A 95 18.90 -2.19 4.82
N GLN A 96 20.07 -1.70 5.24
CA GLN A 96 21.34 -2.38 4.96
C GLN A 96 21.57 -3.56 5.90
N ARG A 97 21.08 -3.46 7.14
CA ARG A 97 21.08 -4.53 8.14
C ARG A 97 19.70 -4.63 8.78
N TRP A 98 19.22 -5.86 8.91
CA TRP A 98 17.92 -6.18 9.47
C TRP A 98 18.06 -6.98 10.76
N THR A 99 17.16 -6.72 11.72
CA THR A 99 17.03 -7.45 12.97
C THR A 99 15.58 -7.88 13.12
N SER A 100 15.34 -9.15 13.48
CA SER A 100 13.99 -9.66 13.73
C SER A 100 13.43 -9.06 15.02
N MET A 101 12.19 -8.59 14.95
CA MET A 101 11.46 -7.89 16.02
C MET A 101 10.16 -8.63 16.35
N ARG A 102 10.28 -9.91 16.72
CA ARG A 102 9.15 -10.85 16.88
C ARG A 102 8.61 -11.01 18.31
N ALA A 103 9.17 -10.32 19.29
CA ALA A 103 8.75 -10.49 20.68
C ALA A 103 7.28 -10.10 20.86
N GLY A 104 6.46 -11.01 21.40
CA GLY A 104 5.00 -10.82 21.53
C GLY A 104 4.19 -11.08 20.25
N LEU A 105 4.83 -11.58 19.19
CA LEU A 105 4.17 -12.07 17.97
C LEU A 105 4.14 -13.61 17.93
N ASP A 106 4.16 -14.28 19.09
CA ASP A 106 4.24 -15.75 19.16
C ASP A 106 3.02 -16.45 18.53
N ASP A 107 1.86 -15.79 18.53
CA ASP A 107 0.64 -16.20 17.82
C ASP A 107 0.77 -16.09 16.29
N ALA A 108 1.68 -15.26 15.79
CA ALA A 108 1.99 -15.16 14.38
C ALA A 108 2.85 -16.36 13.98
N THR A 109 2.19 -17.46 13.65
CA THR A 109 2.85 -18.67 13.14
C THR A 109 3.71 -18.37 11.90
N ILE A 110 4.56 -19.31 11.48
CA ILE A 110 5.39 -19.20 10.26
C ILE A 110 4.53 -18.93 8.99
N THR A 111 3.21 -19.13 9.04
CA THR A 111 2.28 -18.83 7.94
C THR A 111 1.64 -17.45 8.03
N SER A 112 1.79 -16.73 9.14
CA SER A 112 1.26 -15.38 9.33
C SER A 112 1.95 -14.36 8.44
N VAL A 113 1.20 -13.34 8.04
CA VAL A 113 1.66 -12.23 7.20
C VAL A 113 1.35 -10.92 7.90
N VAL A 114 2.34 -10.03 7.95
CA VAL A 114 2.14 -8.62 8.27
C VAL A 114 1.72 -7.90 7.00
N ASN A 115 0.49 -7.41 6.97
CA ASN A 115 -0.13 -6.79 5.80
C ASN A 115 0.11 -5.27 5.76
N GLN A 116 0.19 -4.61 6.92
CA GLN A 116 0.37 -3.16 6.99
C GLN A 116 0.93 -2.74 8.35
N PHE A 117 1.73 -1.66 8.34
CA PHE A 117 2.12 -0.91 9.53
C PHE A 117 1.38 0.44 9.53
N VAL A 118 0.90 0.88 10.68
CA VAL A 118 0.29 2.21 10.88
C VAL A 118 0.96 2.84 12.10
N PHE A 119 1.61 3.98 11.89
CA PHE A 119 2.20 4.77 12.97
C PHE A 119 1.13 5.66 13.59
N ASP A 120 1.21 5.83 14.92
CA ASP A 120 0.58 6.96 15.59
C ASP A 120 1.26 8.25 15.09
N PRO A 121 0.51 9.25 14.58
CA PRO A 121 1.10 10.50 14.12
C PRO A 121 1.76 11.31 15.24
N ASP A 122 1.37 11.09 16.49
CA ASP A 122 1.91 11.82 17.65
C ASP A 122 3.11 11.11 18.30
N ASP A 123 3.30 9.81 18.04
CA ASP A 123 4.41 9.02 18.59
C ASP A 123 4.89 7.93 17.61
N ALA A 124 6.07 8.15 17.01
CA ALA A 124 6.67 7.19 16.08
C ALA A 124 7.09 5.85 16.72
N GLN A 125 7.13 5.74 18.05
CA GLN A 125 7.33 4.46 18.74
C GLN A 125 6.02 3.67 18.93
N HIS A 126 4.87 4.31 18.73
CA HIS A 126 3.56 3.68 18.82
C HIS A 126 3.10 3.24 17.42
N ILE A 127 3.05 1.92 17.20
CA ILE A 127 2.79 1.34 15.88
C ILE A 127 1.75 0.22 16.01
N PHE A 128 0.83 0.17 15.05
CA PHE A 128 -0.16 -0.90 14.89
C PHE A 128 0.15 -1.74 13.65
N LEU A 129 -0.07 -3.04 13.74
CA LEU A 129 0.06 -3.99 12.64
C LEU A 129 -1.31 -4.55 12.25
N ALA A 130 -1.59 -4.57 10.96
CA ALA A 130 -2.58 -5.46 10.38
C ALA A 130 -1.90 -6.79 10.07
N THR A 131 -2.40 -7.90 10.63
CA THR A 131 -1.88 -9.24 10.33
C THR A 131 -2.99 -10.23 10.04
N THR A 132 -2.65 -11.35 9.40
CA THR A 132 -3.57 -12.48 9.24
C THR A 132 -4.06 -13.07 10.58
N MET A 133 -3.40 -12.75 11.69
CA MET A 133 -3.73 -13.23 13.04
C MET A 133 -4.40 -12.17 13.93
N GLY A 134 -4.67 -10.97 13.39
CA GLY A 134 -5.30 -9.88 14.12
C GLY A 134 -4.50 -8.58 14.10
N VAL A 135 -4.94 -7.63 14.92
CA VAL A 135 -4.21 -6.38 15.19
C VAL A 135 -3.18 -6.61 16.30
N PHE A 136 -1.98 -6.09 16.09
CA PHE A 136 -0.95 -6.01 17.13
C PHE A 136 -0.51 -4.56 17.31
N GLU A 137 -0.10 -4.21 18.52
CA GLU A 137 0.36 -2.88 18.93
C GLU A 137 1.74 -2.99 19.56
N THR A 138 2.59 -2.00 19.32
CA THR A 138 3.83 -1.76 20.06
C THR A 138 3.86 -0.30 20.52
N LYS A 139 4.42 -0.03 21.70
CA LYS A 139 4.68 1.33 22.21
C LYS A 139 6.17 1.64 22.35
N ASN A 140 7.02 0.77 21.84
CA ASN A 140 8.48 0.86 21.93
C ASN A 140 9.14 0.56 20.58
N GLY A 141 8.52 1.03 19.50
CA GLY A 141 9.08 0.97 18.16
C GLY A 141 9.34 -0.44 17.65
N GLY A 142 8.55 -1.42 18.10
CA GLY A 142 8.59 -2.82 17.67
C GLY A 142 9.43 -3.75 18.54
N GLU A 143 10.00 -3.28 19.65
CA GLU A 143 10.76 -4.16 20.55
C GLU A 143 9.86 -5.19 21.26
N GLN A 144 8.61 -4.83 21.55
CA GLN A 144 7.59 -5.73 22.09
C GLN A 144 6.23 -5.44 21.44
N TRP A 145 5.53 -6.50 21.04
CA TRP A 145 4.19 -6.44 20.48
C TRP A 145 3.15 -7.02 21.46
N THR A 146 1.92 -6.51 21.37
CA THR A 146 0.76 -6.99 22.13
C THR A 146 -0.44 -7.10 21.20
N LYS A 147 -1.17 -8.22 21.25
CA LYS A 147 -2.37 -8.44 20.43
C LYS A 147 -3.55 -7.60 20.93
N ARG A 148 -4.29 -6.98 20.00
CA ARG A 148 -5.39 -6.03 20.29
C ARG A 148 -6.67 -6.37 19.53
N MET A 149 -7.37 -7.40 20.00
CA MET A 149 -8.56 -7.97 19.33
C MET A 149 -9.83 -7.94 20.19
N GLU A 150 -9.82 -7.21 21.29
CA GLU A 150 -10.99 -7.11 22.18
C GLU A 150 -12.20 -6.55 21.41
N GLY A 151 -13.37 -7.18 21.53
CA GLY A 151 -14.56 -6.84 20.74
C GLY A 151 -14.64 -7.47 19.33
N MET A 152 -13.52 -7.94 18.76
CA MET A 152 -13.52 -8.73 17.52
C MET A 152 -13.90 -10.19 17.81
N LYS A 153 -15.19 -10.45 18.00
CA LYS A 153 -15.75 -11.76 18.41
C LYS A 153 -15.59 -12.88 17.36
N GLU A 154 -15.42 -12.51 16.10
CA GLU A 154 -15.11 -13.46 15.01
C GLU A 154 -13.60 -13.38 14.74
N VAL A 155 -12.90 -14.52 14.77
CA VAL A 155 -11.48 -14.56 14.41
C VAL A 155 -11.35 -14.32 12.91
N LEU A 156 -10.99 -13.09 12.55
CA LEU A 156 -10.89 -12.62 11.17
C LEU A 156 -9.44 -12.26 10.87
N MET A 157 -9.05 -12.44 9.60
CA MET A 157 -7.79 -11.87 9.12
C MET A 157 -7.95 -10.35 9.06
N VAL A 158 -7.00 -9.60 9.62
CA VAL A 158 -6.95 -8.15 9.48
C VAL A 158 -6.05 -7.84 8.29
N VAL A 159 -6.65 -7.30 7.25
CA VAL A 159 -5.98 -7.06 5.96
C VAL A 159 -5.37 -5.66 5.94
N THR A 160 -6.02 -4.70 6.58
CA THR A 160 -5.64 -3.28 6.50
C THR A 160 -6.12 -2.53 7.74
N LEU A 161 -5.39 -1.47 8.08
CA LEU A 161 -5.73 -0.52 9.14
C LEU A 161 -5.68 0.90 8.58
N ALA A 162 -6.58 1.75 9.06
CA ALA A 162 -6.49 3.19 8.87
C ALA A 162 -6.74 3.89 10.20
N MET A 163 -5.85 4.80 10.56
CA MET A 163 -6.00 5.67 11.71
C MET A 163 -6.48 7.04 11.24
N ASP A 164 -7.34 7.68 12.03
CA ASP A 164 -7.68 9.08 11.85
C ASP A 164 -6.46 9.95 12.20
N PRO A 165 -5.92 10.73 11.24
CA PRO A 165 -4.69 11.50 11.45
C PRO A 165 -4.88 12.71 12.38
N THR A 166 -6.12 13.09 12.69
CA THR A 166 -6.45 14.21 13.60
C THR A 166 -7.00 13.74 14.95
N ARG A 167 -7.45 12.48 15.03
CA ARG A 167 -7.97 11.83 16.23
C ARG A 167 -7.35 10.43 16.35
N PRO A 168 -6.08 10.29 16.76
CA PRO A 168 -5.38 8.99 16.76
C PRO A 168 -6.02 7.90 17.64
N SER A 169 -6.99 8.26 18.48
CA SER A 169 -7.84 7.30 19.19
C SER A 169 -8.77 6.50 18.29
N ILE A 170 -9.08 7.00 17.09
CA ILE A 170 -9.99 6.36 16.14
C ILE A 170 -9.19 5.56 15.11
N LEU A 171 -9.45 4.25 15.08
CA LEU A 171 -8.91 3.35 14.07
C LEU A 171 -10.03 2.56 13.40
N TYR A 172 -9.80 2.23 12.14
CA TYR A 172 -10.63 1.33 11.36
C TYR A 172 -9.80 0.13 10.91
N ALA A 173 -10.35 -1.07 11.07
CA ALA A 173 -9.76 -2.32 10.62
C ALA A 173 -10.61 -2.91 9.49
N GLY A 174 -10.00 -3.07 8.32
CA GLY A 174 -10.56 -3.87 7.24
C GLY A 174 -10.19 -5.34 7.43
N THR A 175 -11.20 -6.19 7.53
CA THR A 175 -11.04 -7.61 7.86
C THR A 175 -11.70 -8.52 6.83
N SER A 176 -11.50 -9.84 6.96
CA SER A 176 -12.25 -10.83 6.18
C SER A 176 -13.77 -10.84 6.46
N GLY A 177 -14.24 -10.17 7.52
CA GLY A 177 -15.65 -10.11 7.94
C GLY A 177 -16.22 -8.68 7.99
N GLY A 178 -15.58 -7.73 7.30
CA GLY A 178 -16.02 -6.34 7.16
C GLY A 178 -15.13 -5.36 7.90
N VAL A 179 -15.69 -4.19 8.19
CA VAL A 179 -15.00 -3.10 8.90
C VAL A 179 -15.33 -3.15 10.39
N TYR A 180 -14.27 -3.03 11.19
CA TYR A 180 -14.35 -2.76 12.62
C TYR A 180 -13.82 -1.36 12.91
N LYS A 181 -14.37 -0.70 13.93
CA LYS A 181 -13.95 0.61 14.41
C LYS A 181 -13.57 0.52 15.88
N SER A 182 -12.47 1.17 16.24
CA SER A 182 -12.08 1.46 17.62
C SER A 182 -12.09 2.97 17.82
N ILE A 183 -12.44 3.40 19.03
CA ILE A 183 -12.42 4.81 19.46
C ILE A 183 -11.44 5.07 20.62
N ASP A 184 -10.69 4.05 21.00
CA ASP A 184 -9.82 3.97 22.17
C ASP A 184 -8.45 3.33 21.83
N GLN A 185 -7.90 3.64 20.66
CA GLN A 185 -6.59 3.15 20.20
C GLN A 185 -6.45 1.62 20.17
N ALA A 186 -7.41 0.94 19.54
CA ALA A 186 -7.51 -0.52 19.50
C ALA A 186 -7.72 -1.19 20.87
N GLY A 187 -8.18 -0.44 21.89
CA GLY A 187 -8.59 -0.98 23.18
C GLY A 187 -9.81 -1.89 23.08
N HIS A 188 -10.81 -1.48 22.30
CA HIS A 188 -12.01 -2.24 21.94
C HIS A 188 -12.42 -1.98 20.49
N TRP A 189 -13.01 -2.99 19.85
CA TRP A 189 -13.45 -2.93 18.46
C TRP A 189 -14.93 -3.26 18.30
N GLU A 190 -15.64 -2.43 17.53
CA GLU A 190 -17.04 -2.60 17.18
C GLU A 190 -17.23 -2.79 15.68
N LYS A 191 -18.15 -3.66 15.27
CA LYS A 191 -18.46 -3.93 13.85
C LYS A 191 -19.32 -2.79 13.28
N VAL A 192 -18.91 -2.20 12.16
CA VAL A 192 -19.55 -1.01 11.57
C VAL A 192 -19.88 -1.22 10.09
N ASN A 193 -20.70 -2.23 9.78
CA ASN A 193 -20.95 -2.70 8.41
C ASN A 193 -22.30 -2.26 7.82
N ASN A 194 -23.01 -1.30 8.42
CA ASN A 194 -24.32 -0.90 7.93
C ASN A 194 -24.21 -0.31 6.50
N GLY A 195 -24.83 -0.95 5.51
CA GLY A 195 -24.69 -0.59 4.09
C GLY A 195 -23.38 -1.04 3.42
N LEU A 196 -22.48 -1.68 4.17
CA LEU A 196 -21.25 -2.28 3.64
C LEU A 196 -21.61 -3.63 3.01
N VAL A 197 -21.78 -3.62 1.69
CA VAL A 197 -22.25 -4.74 0.87
C VAL A 197 -23.77 -5.01 0.99
N PRO A 198 -24.49 -5.18 -0.14
CA PRO A 198 -25.91 -5.51 -0.13
C PRO A 198 -26.27 -6.80 0.64
N PRO A 199 -27.43 -6.85 1.34
CA PRO A 199 -27.82 -8.00 2.17
C PRO A 199 -27.91 -9.34 1.44
N ASP A 200 -28.24 -9.33 0.15
CA ASP A 200 -28.31 -10.50 -0.73
C ASP A 200 -26.93 -11.12 -0.99
N MET A 201 -25.87 -10.30 -1.00
CA MET A 201 -24.49 -10.77 -1.16
C MET A 201 -23.88 -11.34 0.13
N LEU A 202 -24.43 -11.04 1.31
CA LEU A 202 -23.92 -11.55 2.61
C LEU A 202 -23.93 -13.08 2.73
N LYS A 203 -24.69 -13.77 1.86
CA LYS A 203 -24.73 -15.24 1.79
C LYS A 203 -23.52 -15.84 1.07
N THR A 204 -22.71 -15.02 0.40
CA THR A 204 -21.53 -15.49 -0.33
C THR A 204 -20.30 -15.52 0.59
N SER A 205 -19.47 -16.54 0.43
CA SER A 205 -18.18 -16.61 1.13
C SER A 205 -17.33 -15.38 0.75
N ARG A 206 -16.77 -14.70 1.75
CA ARG A 206 -15.89 -13.51 1.59
C ARG A 206 -16.59 -12.24 1.09
N ALA A 207 -17.93 -12.15 1.14
CA ALA A 207 -18.68 -10.96 0.72
C ALA A 207 -18.15 -9.66 1.37
N LEU A 208 -17.83 -9.71 2.66
CA LEU A 208 -17.36 -8.58 3.46
C LEU A 208 -15.84 -8.43 3.48
N ASN A 209 -15.09 -9.15 2.64
CA ASN A 209 -13.64 -9.11 2.69
C ASN A 209 -13.14 -7.73 2.22
N VAL A 210 -12.67 -6.93 3.17
CA VAL A 210 -12.13 -5.59 2.94
C VAL A 210 -10.66 -5.72 2.57
N THR A 211 -10.29 -5.21 1.41
CA THR A 211 -8.92 -5.29 0.87
C THR A 211 -8.10 -4.03 1.14
N SER A 212 -8.76 -2.87 1.29
CA SER A 212 -8.11 -1.60 1.61
C SER A 212 -9.10 -0.68 2.31
N ILE A 213 -8.63 0.08 3.29
CA ILE A 213 -9.40 1.10 3.99
C ILE A 213 -8.55 2.37 4.13
N LEU A 214 -9.14 3.54 3.90
CA LEU A 214 -8.47 4.83 4.01
C LEU A 214 -9.41 5.86 4.66
N VAL A 215 -8.87 6.65 5.58
CA VAL A 215 -9.54 7.81 6.17
C VAL A 215 -9.13 9.07 5.40
N ASP A 216 -10.09 9.92 5.06
CA ASP A 216 -9.81 11.21 4.42
C ASP A 216 -9.12 12.15 5.41
N PRO A 217 -7.87 12.60 5.15
CA PRO A 217 -7.13 13.42 6.11
C PRO A 217 -7.72 14.83 6.28
N TYR A 218 -8.57 15.29 5.36
CA TYR A 218 -9.22 16.60 5.41
C TYR A 218 -10.62 16.55 6.01
N ALA A 219 -11.26 15.37 5.97
CA ALA A 219 -12.58 15.14 6.52
C ALA A 219 -12.64 13.75 7.15
N PRO A 220 -12.10 13.54 8.36
CA PRO A 220 -11.87 12.21 8.92
C PRO A 220 -13.11 11.35 9.21
N ASP A 221 -14.30 11.93 9.20
CA ASP A 221 -15.56 11.16 9.20
C ASP A 221 -15.88 10.55 7.82
N THR A 222 -15.11 10.91 6.79
CA THR A 222 -15.11 10.31 5.46
C THR A 222 -14.09 9.18 5.39
N VAL A 223 -14.58 7.96 5.15
CA VAL A 223 -13.76 6.75 5.06
C VAL A 223 -14.12 5.98 3.80
N TYR A 224 -13.12 5.45 3.11
CA TYR A 224 -13.26 4.62 1.92
C TYR A 224 -12.89 3.17 2.26
N ALA A 225 -13.71 2.21 1.86
CA ALA A 225 -13.45 0.79 2.03
C ALA A 225 -13.63 0.07 0.69
N ALA A 226 -12.55 -0.52 0.18
CA ALA A 226 -12.60 -1.44 -0.94
C ALA A 226 -12.89 -2.85 -0.43
N THR A 227 -13.87 -3.51 -1.05
CA THR A 227 -14.18 -4.93 -0.81
C THR A 227 -13.99 -5.74 -2.09
N LEU A 228 -14.08 -7.06 -1.99
CA LEU A 228 -14.10 -7.93 -3.18
C LEU A 228 -15.30 -7.67 -4.12
N SER A 229 -16.31 -6.92 -3.67
CA SER A 229 -17.55 -6.64 -4.40
C SER A 229 -17.74 -5.16 -4.76
N GLY A 230 -16.71 -4.33 -4.56
CA GLY A 230 -16.68 -2.93 -4.98
C GLY A 230 -16.19 -1.97 -3.91
N LEU A 231 -16.27 -0.68 -4.24
CA LEU A 231 -15.82 0.42 -3.38
C LEU A 231 -17.00 1.04 -2.63
N TYR A 232 -16.80 1.33 -1.35
CA TYR A 232 -17.79 1.94 -0.47
C TYR A 232 -17.19 3.16 0.21
N LYS A 233 -18.05 4.13 0.54
CA LYS A 233 -17.71 5.36 1.22
C LYS A 233 -18.72 5.63 2.34
N THR A 234 -18.23 6.11 3.47
CA THR A 234 -19.03 6.74 4.53
C THR A 234 -18.62 8.22 4.61
N THR A 235 -19.51 9.08 5.11
CA THR A 235 -19.21 10.47 5.51
C THR A 235 -19.68 10.77 6.93
N ASP A 236 -20.03 9.72 7.69
CA ASP A 236 -20.61 9.77 9.03
C ASP A 236 -19.83 8.88 10.02
N ALA A 237 -18.52 8.72 9.78
CA ALA A 237 -17.60 7.94 10.59
C ALA A 237 -17.98 6.45 10.70
N ALA A 238 -18.47 5.88 9.59
CA ALA A 238 -18.92 4.50 9.41
C ALA A 238 -20.25 4.14 10.13
N GLN A 239 -21.14 5.10 10.34
CA GLN A 239 -22.52 4.77 10.74
C GLN A 239 -23.31 4.16 9.58
N ALA A 240 -23.06 4.61 8.35
CA ALA A 240 -23.57 4.01 7.13
C ALA A 240 -22.59 4.12 5.97
N TRP A 241 -22.56 3.08 5.14
CA TRP A 241 -21.76 3.02 3.92
C TRP A 241 -22.66 3.13 2.69
N THR A 242 -22.19 3.90 1.72
CA THR A 242 -22.78 4.03 0.39
C THR A 242 -21.81 3.49 -0.64
N ARG A 243 -22.32 2.71 -1.59
CA ARG A 243 -21.51 2.20 -2.70
C ARG A 243 -21.13 3.34 -3.64
N VAL A 244 -19.85 3.41 -4.00
CA VAL A 244 -19.30 4.36 -4.98
C VAL A 244 -18.54 3.57 -6.06
N GLY A 245 -18.13 4.23 -7.16
CA GLY A 245 -17.42 3.53 -8.24
C GLY A 245 -18.23 2.46 -8.97
N GLY A 246 -19.57 2.57 -8.97
CA GLY A 246 -20.44 1.66 -9.71
C GLY A 246 -20.27 1.70 -11.23
N SER A 247 -19.65 2.76 -11.75
CA SER A 247 -19.29 2.90 -13.16
C SER A 247 -17.98 2.22 -13.55
N LEU A 248 -17.19 1.72 -12.59
CA LEU A 248 -15.95 1.00 -12.88
C LEU A 248 -16.24 -0.37 -13.52
N ALA A 249 -15.48 -0.74 -14.54
CA ALA A 249 -15.65 -2.03 -15.21
C ALA A 249 -15.18 -3.19 -14.30
N ASP A 250 -13.94 -3.13 -13.80
CA ASP A 250 -13.45 -4.03 -12.75
C ASP A 250 -13.75 -3.47 -11.36
N GLN A 251 -14.48 -4.25 -10.57
CA GLN A 251 -14.86 -3.91 -9.19
C GLN A 251 -13.82 -4.38 -8.17
N MET A 252 -12.80 -5.13 -8.62
CA MET A 252 -11.70 -5.58 -7.76
C MET A 252 -10.61 -4.49 -7.67
N ILE A 253 -10.67 -3.71 -6.60
CA ILE A 253 -9.65 -2.70 -6.28
C ILE A 253 -8.44 -3.36 -5.61
N ILE A 254 -7.25 -3.13 -6.14
CA ILE A 254 -5.99 -3.68 -5.63
C ILE A 254 -5.32 -2.70 -4.66
N ALA A 255 -5.24 -1.42 -5.01
CA ALA A 255 -4.68 -0.38 -4.14
C ALA A 255 -5.48 0.92 -4.26
N MET A 256 -5.42 1.73 -3.21
CA MET A 256 -6.02 3.06 -3.15
C MET A 256 -5.01 4.08 -2.64
N ALA A 257 -5.12 5.33 -3.10
CA ALA A 257 -4.39 6.47 -2.55
C ALA A 257 -5.29 7.71 -2.56
N LEU A 258 -5.35 8.41 -1.43
CA LEU A 258 -5.97 9.74 -1.34
C LEU A 258 -4.93 10.81 -1.66
N ASP A 259 -5.31 11.83 -2.43
CA ASP A 259 -4.41 12.95 -2.71
C ASP A 259 -4.19 13.75 -1.43
N ARG A 260 -2.94 13.84 -1.01
CA ARG A 260 -2.56 14.51 0.24
C ARG A 260 -2.70 16.02 0.19
N THR A 261 -3.01 16.62 -0.95
CA THR A 261 -3.13 18.09 -1.14
C THR A 261 -4.48 18.53 -1.69
N ARG A 262 -5.30 17.58 -2.16
CA ARG A 262 -6.60 17.86 -2.77
C ARG A 262 -7.65 16.99 -2.12
N GLN A 263 -8.47 17.60 -1.27
CA GLN A 263 -9.59 16.93 -0.61
C GLN A 263 -10.52 16.27 -1.65
N GLY A 264 -10.98 15.05 -1.34
CA GLY A 264 -11.91 14.31 -2.20
C GLY A 264 -11.29 13.70 -3.46
N VAL A 265 -10.01 13.94 -3.75
CA VAL A 265 -9.33 13.29 -4.88
C VAL A 265 -8.80 11.93 -4.45
N ILE A 266 -9.24 10.88 -5.14
CA ILE A 266 -8.84 9.49 -4.87
C ILE A 266 -8.35 8.81 -6.15
N TYR A 267 -7.29 8.04 -5.99
CA TYR A 267 -6.77 7.14 -7.00
C TYR A 267 -7.02 5.70 -6.58
N ILE A 268 -7.38 4.86 -7.55
CA ILE A 268 -7.52 3.42 -7.36
C ILE A 268 -6.77 2.70 -8.47
N THR A 269 -6.30 1.49 -8.17
CA THR A 269 -5.66 0.62 -9.15
C THR A 269 -6.31 -0.76 -9.20
N GLY A 270 -6.20 -1.42 -10.35
CA GLY A 270 -6.74 -2.75 -10.57
C GLY A 270 -6.12 -3.42 -11.80
N ARG A 271 -6.85 -4.37 -12.39
CA ARG A 271 -6.44 -4.99 -13.67
C ARG A 271 -6.67 -4.06 -14.87
N ASP A 272 -7.52 -3.05 -14.69
CA ASP A 272 -7.88 -2.05 -15.70
C ASP A 272 -7.07 -0.76 -15.59
N GLY A 273 -6.01 -0.76 -14.79
CA GLY A 273 -5.05 0.33 -14.68
C GLY A 273 -5.33 1.26 -13.51
N VAL A 274 -4.98 2.53 -13.68
CA VAL A 274 -5.18 3.60 -12.70
C VAL A 274 -6.45 4.37 -13.06
N HIS A 275 -7.31 4.59 -12.07
CA HIS A 275 -8.43 5.52 -12.18
C HIS A 275 -8.29 6.63 -11.16
N ARG A 276 -8.75 7.83 -11.51
CA ARG A 276 -8.81 8.99 -10.61
C ARG A 276 -10.24 9.51 -10.54
N SER A 277 -10.69 9.80 -9.34
CA SER A 277 -11.91 10.57 -9.07
C SER A 277 -11.52 11.91 -8.45
N GLU A 278 -12.21 12.98 -8.86
CA GLU A 278 -12.05 14.33 -8.31
C GLU A 278 -13.20 14.71 -7.35
N ASP A 279 -14.20 13.82 -7.19
CA ASP A 279 -15.46 14.09 -6.49
C ASP A 279 -15.75 13.05 -5.40
N GLY A 280 -14.69 12.48 -4.81
CA GLY A 280 -14.82 11.54 -3.69
C GLY A 280 -15.42 10.20 -4.08
N GLY A 281 -15.13 9.72 -5.30
CA GLY A 281 -15.46 8.39 -5.80
C GLY A 281 -16.76 8.29 -6.61
N THR A 282 -17.45 9.41 -6.86
CA THR A 282 -18.73 9.42 -7.59
C THR A 282 -18.51 9.23 -9.10
N THR A 283 -17.55 9.94 -9.68
CA THR A 283 -17.14 9.78 -11.10
C THR A 283 -15.66 9.44 -11.22
N TRP A 284 -15.28 8.76 -12.29
CA TRP A 284 -13.93 8.21 -12.49
C TRP A 284 -13.42 8.48 -13.90
N LYS A 285 -12.14 8.85 -13.99
CA LYS A 285 -11.38 8.99 -15.23
C LYS A 285 -10.28 7.93 -15.28
N LEU A 286 -10.11 7.31 -16.44
CA LEU A 286 -8.97 6.42 -16.73
C LEU A 286 -7.69 7.23 -16.87
N MET A 287 -6.62 6.77 -16.22
CA MET A 287 -5.33 7.46 -16.11
C MET A 287 -4.20 6.55 -16.61
N ASN A 288 -4.36 5.95 -17.79
CA ASN A 288 -3.47 4.89 -18.27
C ASN A 288 -2.43 5.32 -19.33
N SER A 289 -2.42 6.59 -19.74
CA SER A 289 -1.52 7.07 -20.79
C SER A 289 -0.05 6.82 -20.42
N GLY A 290 0.64 6.03 -21.25
CA GLY A 290 2.05 5.65 -21.06
C GLY A 290 2.31 4.34 -20.32
N LEU A 291 1.30 3.74 -19.69
CA LEU A 291 1.45 2.42 -19.10
C LEU A 291 1.49 1.35 -20.20
N ALA A 292 2.52 0.50 -20.20
CA ALA A 292 2.59 -0.64 -21.11
C ALA A 292 1.66 -1.81 -20.70
N THR A 293 1.19 -1.81 -19.46
CA THR A 293 0.22 -2.78 -18.93
C THR A 293 -0.75 -2.09 -17.97
N THR A 294 -2.00 -2.55 -17.97
CA THR A 294 -3.04 -2.06 -17.04
C THR A 294 -3.08 -2.84 -15.73
N ASN A 295 -2.28 -3.90 -15.55
CA ASN A 295 -2.25 -4.62 -14.28
C ASN A 295 -1.38 -3.87 -13.25
N VAL A 296 -2.00 -2.93 -12.53
CA VAL A 296 -1.32 -2.02 -11.59
C VAL A 296 -1.61 -2.46 -10.15
N ARG A 297 -0.55 -2.80 -9.41
CA ARG A 297 -0.63 -3.38 -8.06
C ARG A 297 -0.34 -2.43 -6.92
N ALA A 298 0.38 -1.34 -7.19
CA ALA A 298 0.72 -0.35 -6.18
C ALA A 298 0.64 1.04 -6.77
N ILE A 299 0.22 2.00 -5.95
CA ILE A 299 0.27 3.42 -6.27
C ILE A 299 0.75 4.20 -5.04
N ALA A 300 1.61 5.19 -5.25
CA ALA A 300 2.13 6.03 -4.18
C ALA A 300 2.32 7.47 -4.67
N GLN A 301 1.90 8.45 -3.87
CA GLN A 301 2.13 9.87 -4.12
C GLN A 301 3.40 10.32 -3.40
N SER A 302 4.28 11.07 -4.07
CA SER A 302 5.50 11.60 -3.46
C SER A 302 5.18 12.55 -2.31
N ALA A 303 5.91 12.38 -1.19
CA ALA A 303 5.83 13.24 -0.01
C ALA A 303 6.48 14.62 -0.20
N THR A 304 7.30 14.81 -1.24
CA THR A 304 7.98 16.08 -1.51
C THR A 304 7.37 16.87 -2.67
N ASP A 305 6.63 16.20 -3.57
CA ASP A 305 5.91 16.86 -4.66
C ASP A 305 4.56 16.14 -4.91
N PRO A 306 3.42 16.78 -4.62
CA PRO A 306 2.11 16.15 -4.79
C PRO A 306 1.73 15.82 -6.24
N LYS A 307 2.44 16.36 -7.25
CA LYS A 307 2.20 16.00 -8.65
C LYS A 307 2.93 14.71 -9.05
N ILE A 308 3.91 14.27 -8.26
CA ILE A 308 4.66 13.06 -8.56
C ILE A 308 3.94 11.84 -7.98
N PHE A 309 3.66 10.87 -8.84
CA PHE A 309 3.10 9.57 -8.47
C PHE A 309 3.98 8.45 -9.02
N TYR A 310 3.95 7.32 -8.33
CA TYR A 310 4.58 6.08 -8.75
C TYR A 310 3.53 4.99 -8.88
N ALA A 311 3.66 4.15 -9.91
CA ALA A 311 2.78 3.01 -10.14
C ALA A 311 3.61 1.73 -10.32
N GLY A 312 3.32 0.72 -9.50
CA GLY A 312 3.95 -0.59 -9.57
C GLY A 312 3.08 -1.53 -10.39
N THR A 313 3.65 -2.17 -11.40
CA THR A 313 2.89 -3.04 -12.31
C THR A 313 3.23 -4.51 -12.13
N ASN A 314 2.31 -5.37 -12.56
CA ASN A 314 2.51 -6.81 -12.68
C ASN A 314 3.08 -7.15 -14.06
N GLY A 315 4.41 -7.09 -14.20
CA GLY A 315 5.12 -7.56 -15.39
C GLY A 315 5.72 -6.48 -16.30
N SER A 316 5.62 -5.19 -15.94
CA SER A 316 6.23 -4.09 -16.73
C SER A 316 6.97 -3.06 -15.87
N GLY A 317 7.30 -3.39 -14.63
CA GLY A 317 8.15 -2.62 -13.74
C GLY A 317 7.44 -1.48 -13.02
N LEU A 318 8.26 -0.50 -12.62
CA LEU A 318 7.85 0.72 -11.94
C LEU A 318 7.67 1.85 -12.97
N TYR A 319 6.62 2.64 -12.80
CA TYR A 319 6.36 3.84 -13.58
C TYR A 319 6.32 5.05 -12.67
N ARG A 320 6.66 6.22 -13.23
CA ARG A 320 6.54 7.52 -12.57
C ARG A 320 5.70 8.46 -13.43
N SER A 321 4.79 9.17 -12.80
CA SER A 321 4.11 10.33 -13.35
C SER A 321 4.62 11.59 -12.65
N LYS A 322 4.79 12.67 -13.40
CA LYS A 322 5.13 14.02 -12.87
C LYS A 322 3.97 15.00 -12.92
N ASN A 323 2.79 14.52 -13.33
CA ASN A 323 1.61 15.33 -13.62
C ASN A 323 0.34 14.66 -13.09
N ALA A 324 0.39 14.19 -11.84
CA ALA A 324 -0.76 13.65 -11.11
C ALA A 324 -1.47 12.49 -11.84
N GLY A 325 -0.67 11.59 -12.44
CA GLY A 325 -1.14 10.40 -13.14
C GLY A 325 -1.64 10.63 -14.57
N GLU A 326 -1.58 11.85 -15.12
CA GLU A 326 -2.02 12.12 -16.50
C GLU A 326 -1.13 11.44 -17.56
N MET A 327 0.18 11.30 -17.26
CA MET A 327 1.14 10.61 -18.11
C MET A 327 2.12 9.80 -17.26
N TRP A 328 2.39 8.56 -17.66
CA TRP A 328 3.30 7.64 -17.00
C TRP A 328 4.54 7.36 -17.86
N GLU A 329 5.71 7.45 -17.25
CA GLU A 329 6.99 7.09 -17.87
C GLU A 329 7.56 5.85 -17.16
N PRO A 330 8.05 4.84 -17.89
CA PRO A 330 8.72 3.71 -17.28
C PRO A 330 10.01 4.17 -16.59
N MET A 331 10.28 3.62 -15.40
CA MET A 331 11.53 3.81 -14.69
C MET A 331 12.54 2.71 -15.05
N PRO A 332 13.85 2.93 -14.83
CA PRO A 332 14.87 1.90 -15.00
C PRO A 332 14.50 0.58 -14.30
N ALA A 333 14.87 -0.54 -14.93
CA ALA A 333 14.52 -1.86 -14.45
C ALA A 333 15.09 -2.13 -13.04
N ILE A 334 14.27 -2.76 -12.21
CA ILE A 334 14.61 -3.17 -10.85
C ILE A 334 15.03 -4.64 -10.91
N GLY A 335 16.21 -4.97 -10.38
CA GLY A 335 16.68 -6.36 -10.33
C GLY A 335 17.11 -6.91 -11.70
N GLY A 336 18.16 -6.32 -12.29
CA GLY A 336 18.91 -7.00 -13.34
C GLY A 336 19.72 -8.15 -12.74
N LYS A 337 19.65 -9.35 -13.33
CA LYS A 337 20.74 -10.33 -13.16
C LYS A 337 21.96 -9.69 -13.82
N VAL A 338 22.96 -9.34 -13.01
CA VAL A 338 24.33 -9.12 -13.51
C VAL A 338 24.87 -10.44 -14.03
#